data_AF-A0A3D2QCF5-F1
#
_entry.id   AF-A0A3D2QCF5-F1
#
_cell.length_a   1.000
_cell.length_b   1.000
_cell.length_c   1.000
_cell.angle_alpha   90.00
_cell.angle_beta   90.00
_cell.angle_gamma   90.00
#
_symmetry.space_group_name_H-M   'P 1'
#
loop_
_entity.id
_entity.type
_entity.pdbx_description
1 polymer ?
#
loop_
_entity_poly.entity_id
_entity_poly.type
_entity_poly.pdbx_seq_one_letter_code
_entity_poly.pdbx_strand_id
1 'polypeptide(L)' 'MIRLTDLGKTYGSKTALAPISVTFAEHSFTCIVGKSGCGKTTL' A
#
# COMPACT_ATOMS: atom_id res chain seq x y z
N MET A 1 12.07 3.37 10.58
CA MET A 1 11.74 3.71 9.19
C MET A 1 11.08 2.48 8.58
N ILE A 2 10.02 2.60 7.78
CA ILE A 2 9.43 1.43 7.09
C ILE A 2 9.60 1.64 5.59
N ARG A 3 10.12 0.63 4.89
CA ARG A 3 10.33 0.67 3.44
C ARG A 3 9.72 -0.57 2.80
N LEU A 4 8.82 -0.34 1.85
CA LEU A 4 8.22 -1.35 1.00
C LEU A 4 8.84 -1.22 -0.39
N THR A 5 9.28 -2.33 -0.96
CA THR A 5 9.87 -2.36 -2.31
C THR A 5 9.08 -3.37 -3.13
N ASP A 6 8.49 -2.90 -4.22
CA ASP A 6 7.67 -3.67 -5.17
C ASP A 6 6.61 -4.58 -4.51
N LEU A 7 5.97 -4.07 -3.46
CA LEU A 7 4.92 -4.79 -2.74
C LEU A 7 3.65 -4.83 -3.59
N GLY A 8 3.21 -6.04 -3.93
CA GLY A 8 1.92 -6.28 -4.57
C GLY A 8 1.11 -7.34 -3.83
N LYS A 9 -0.22 -7.29 -3.97
CA LYS A 9 -1.13 -8.29 -3.39
C LYS A 9 -2.32 -8.57 -4.30
N THR A 10 -2.54 -9.85 -4.54
CA THR A 10 -3.68 -10.39 -5.30
C THR A 10 -4.45 -11.37 -4.43
N TYR A 11 -5.78 -11.29 -4.49
CA TYR A 11 -6.70 -12.26 -3.90
C TYR A 11 -7.52 -12.92 -5.02
N GLY A 12 -7.24 -14.18 -5.32
CA GLY A 12 -7.84 -14.88 -6.46
C GLY A 12 -7.47 -14.19 -7.78
N SER A 13 -8.47 -13.79 -8.56
CA SER A 13 -8.30 -13.05 -9.82
C SER A 13 -8.20 -11.53 -9.65
N LYS A 14 -8.38 -11.00 -8.42
CA LYS A 14 -8.40 -9.56 -8.17
C LYS A 14 -7.07 -9.06 -7.61
N THR A 15 -6.39 -8.21 -8.37
CA THR A 15 -5.26 -7.42 -7.88
C THR A 15 -5.78 -6.34 -6.94
N ALA A 16 -5.54 -6.51 -5.65
CA ALA A 16 -5.98 -5.56 -4.62
C ALA A 16 -4.96 -4.45 -4.36
N LEU A 17 -3.67 -4.75 -4.57
CA LEU A 17 -2.59 -3.78 -4.56
C LEU A 17 -1.64 -4.11 -5.73
N ALA A 18 -1.57 -3.22 -6.73
CA ALA A 18 -0.55 -3.31 -7.77
C ALA A 18 0.84 -3.05 -7.13
N PRO A 19 1.95 -3.48 -7.75
CA PRO A 19 3.28 -3.27 -7.19
C PRO A 19 3.52 -1.79 -6.86
N ILE A 20 3.86 -1.51 -5.59
CA ILE A 20 4.24 -0.18 -5.14
C ILE A 20 5.55 -0.22 -4.36
N SER A 21 6.28 0.88 -4.46
CA SER A 21 7.47 1.16 -3.64
C SER A 21 7.22 2.44 -2.86
N VAL A 22 7.22 2.35 -1.53
CA VAL A 22 6.91 3.49 -0.63
C VAL A 22 7.78 3.42 0.62
N THR A 23 8.14 4.59 1.14
CA THR A 23 8.91 4.74 2.37
C THR A 23 8.12 5.61 3.34
N PHE A 24 7.93 5.10 4.56
CA PHE A 24 7.37 5.84 5.68
C PHE A 24 8.50 6.29 6.60
N ALA A 25 8.59 7.60 6.81
CA ALA A 25 9.61 8.23 7.64
C ALA A 25 9.48 7.84 9.11
N GLU A 26 10.59 7.88 9.84
CA GLU A 26 10.56 7.72 11.30
C GLU A 26 9.80 8.86 11.97
N HIS A 27 9.18 8.53 13.09
CA HIS A 27 8.43 9.50 13.90
C HIS A 27 7.36 10.28 13.10
N SER A 28 6.82 9.67 12.06
CA SER A 28 5.79 10.28 11.20
C SER A 28 4.41 9.67 11.45
N PHE A 29 3.39 10.49 11.25
CA PHE A 29 1.99 10.05 11.19
C PHE A 29 1.52 10.18 9.73
N THR A 30 1.29 9.04 9.07
CA THR A 30 0.94 9.01 7.64
C THR A 30 -0.50 8.57 7.45
N CYS A 31 -1.26 9.34 6.68
CA CYS A 31 -2.62 9.00 6.28
C CYS A 31 -2.66 8.47 4.84
N ILE A 32 -3.32 7.35 4.62
CA ILE A 32 -3.55 6.78 3.29
C ILE A 32 -4.99 7.11 2.87
N VAL A 33 -5.15 7.87 1.78
CA VAL A 33 -6.46 8.34 1.28
C VAL A 33 -6.69 7.93 -0.18
N GLY A 34 -7.94 7.84 -0.59
CA GLY A 34 -8.31 7.44 -1.95
C GLY A 34 -9.69 6.79 -2.04
N LYS A 35 -10.21 6.65 -3.27
CA LYS A 35 -11.53 6.06 -3.56
C LYS A 35 -11.67 4.64 -2.96
N SER A 36 -12.91 4.20 -2.74
CA SER A 36 -13.15 2.82 -2.25
C SER A 36 -12.54 1.79 -3.20
N GLY A 37 -11.93 0.74 -2.65
CA GLY A 37 -11.32 -0.34 -3.42
C GLY A 37 -9.94 -0.06 -4.03
N CYS A 38 -9.31 1.09 -3.79
CA CYS A 38 -7.99 1.42 -4.35
C CYS A 38 -6.79 0.80 -3.61
N GLY A 39 -6.99 -0.20 -2.73
CA GLY A 39 -5.91 -0.92 -2.04
C GLY A 39 -5.47 -0.39 -0.67
N LYS A 40 -6.14 0.62 -0.09
CA LYS A 40 -5.70 1.25 1.18
C LYS A 40 -5.64 0.33 2.40
N THR A 41 -6.61 -0.57 2.55
CA THR A 41 -6.64 -1.56 3.65
C THR A 41 -5.78 -2.79 3.32
N THR A 42 -5.40 -2.92 2.05
CA THR A 42 -4.53 -4.00 1.59
C THR A 42 -3.05 -3.64 1.76
N LEU A 43 -2.72 -2.37 1.54
CA LEU A 43 -1.47 -1.74 1.94
C LEU A 43 -1.40 -1.63 3.47
#